data_AF-A0AAJ0HXE8-F1
#
_entry.id   AF-A0AAJ0HXE8-F1
#
_cell.length_a   1.000
_cell.length_b   1.000
_cell.length_c   1.000
_cell.angle_alpha   90.00
_cell.angle_beta   90.00
_cell.angle_gamma   90.00
#
_symmetry.space_group_name_H-M   'P 1'
#
loop_
_entity.id
_entity.type
_entity.pdbx_description
1 polymer ?
#
loop_
_entity_poly.entity_id
_entity_poly.type
_entity_poly.pdbx_seq_one_letter_code
_entity_poly.pdbx_strand_id
1 'polypeptide(L)'
;MGAVYGNAFVTVTAAGAEDCQKGIFFPRCPNRGMPFRFLAQKLDKEGGETAGYLYFDRSFSRFSMSDDEPVDKRAWTLQERLLSPRVIKYGRDAVSWECRSGVISEFDATVRTGSLKAYQLPRHTSVEQWMRTVKDYSSRALTFSTDRIPALLGVAQKFQECLLRMQYVAGLWQSPQEETILLRLLLWHTVIDTPEQWETTERLPGPT
;
A
#
# COMPACT_ATOMS: atom_id res chain seq x y z
N MET A 1 -3.90 18.00 9.67
CA MET A 1 -4.36 16.59 9.72
C MET A 1 -3.29 15.66 10.27
N GLY A 2 -2.05 15.70 9.78
CA GLY A 2 -1.01 14.77 10.24
C GLY A 2 -0.73 14.72 11.76
N ALA A 3 -0.78 15.85 12.45
CA ALA A 3 -0.63 15.89 13.91
C ALA A 3 -1.77 15.21 14.68
N VAL A 4 -2.98 15.15 14.10
CA VAL A 4 -4.13 14.48 14.72
C VAL A 4 -3.88 12.97 14.77
N TYR A 5 -3.57 12.37 13.61
CA TYR A 5 -3.26 10.94 13.52
C TYR A 5 -1.95 10.58 14.23
N GLY A 6 -0.91 11.41 14.07
CA GLY A 6 0.41 11.19 14.69
C GLY A 6 0.41 11.19 16.22
N ASN A 7 -0.50 11.95 16.84
CA ASN A 7 -0.61 12.06 18.29
C ASN A 7 -1.79 11.26 18.87
N ALA A 8 -2.61 10.63 18.02
CA ALA A 8 -3.68 9.76 18.48
C ALA A 8 -3.10 8.57 19.24
N PHE A 9 -3.73 8.21 20.37
CA PHE A 9 -3.35 6.99 21.09
C PHE A 9 -3.66 5.74 20.27
N VAL A 10 -4.85 5.74 19.65
CA VAL A 10 -5.33 4.73 18.72
C VAL A 10 -6.20 5.42 17.66
N THR A 11 -6.12 4.93 16.43
CA THR A 11 -7.02 5.33 15.33
C THR A 11 -7.93 4.16 14.99
N VAL A 12 -9.24 4.41 14.93
CA VAL A 12 -10.22 3.41 14.50
C VAL A 12 -10.60 3.71 13.06
N THR A 13 -10.44 2.73 12.18
CA THR A 13 -10.71 2.87 10.76
C THR A 13 -11.85 1.95 10.34
N ALA A 14 -12.91 2.55 9.80
CA ALA A 14 -14.02 1.89 9.14
C ALA A 14 -13.61 1.39 7.73
N ALA A 15 -12.66 0.46 7.65
CA ALA A 15 -12.02 0.14 6.38
C ALA A 15 -12.96 -0.46 5.35
N GLY A 16 -13.86 -1.34 5.78
CA GLY A 16 -14.83 -2.01 4.91
C GLY A 16 -15.94 -1.10 4.37
N ALA A 17 -16.12 0.08 4.98
CA ALA A 17 -17.17 1.03 4.61
C ALA A 17 -16.76 1.88 3.40
N GLU A 18 -17.65 1.98 2.42
CA GLU A 18 -17.45 2.82 1.25
C GLU A 18 -17.71 4.31 1.55
N ASP A 19 -18.58 4.57 2.51
CA ASP A 19 -19.00 5.90 2.94
C ASP A 19 -19.32 5.91 4.45
N CYS A 20 -19.70 7.08 4.98
CA CYS A 20 -20.05 7.24 6.39
C CYS A 20 -21.43 6.66 6.77
N GLN A 21 -22.24 6.21 5.81
CA GLN A 21 -23.59 5.70 6.04
C GLN A 21 -23.61 4.19 6.34
N LYS A 22 -22.65 3.43 5.80
CA LYS A 22 -22.63 1.95 5.90
C LYS A 22 -22.21 1.39 7.26
N GLY A 23 -21.69 2.22 8.18
CA GLY A 23 -21.22 1.78 9.50
C GLY A 23 -19.99 0.85 9.45
N ILE A 24 -19.62 0.26 10.59
CA ILE A 24 -18.41 -0.59 10.72
C ILE A 24 -18.70 -2.07 10.93
N PHE A 25 -19.97 -2.44 11.05
CA PHE A 25 -20.41 -3.81 11.34
C PHE A 25 -21.02 -4.43 10.09
N PHE A 26 -20.19 -5.15 9.33
CA PHE A 26 -20.65 -5.90 8.17
C PHE A 26 -21.08 -7.32 8.58
N PRO A 27 -22.09 -7.90 7.89
CA PRO A 27 -22.39 -9.31 8.04
C PRO A 27 -21.16 -10.12 7.61
N ARG A 28 -20.57 -10.82 8.58
CA ARG A 28 -19.37 -11.63 8.37
C ARG A 28 -19.78 -13.07 8.13
N CYS A 29 -19.10 -13.77 7.22
CA CYS A 29 -19.32 -15.20 7.01
C CYS A 29 -19.03 -15.94 8.33
N PRO A 30 -20.04 -16.62 8.93
CA PRO A 30 -19.91 -17.22 10.26
C PRO A 30 -18.90 -18.37 10.31
N ASN A 31 -18.47 -18.90 9.15
CA ASN A 31 -17.54 -20.02 9.07
C ASN A 31 -16.57 -19.88 7.88
N ARG A 32 -15.51 -19.08 8.00
CA ARG A 32 -14.34 -19.18 7.10
C ARG A 32 -13.54 -20.47 7.29
N GLY A 33 -13.84 -21.25 8.33
CA GLY A 33 -13.20 -22.52 8.63
C GLY A 33 -13.99 -23.75 8.18
N MET A 34 -15.18 -23.59 7.58
CA MET A 34 -15.88 -24.74 7.03
C MET A 34 -15.27 -25.10 5.67
N PRO A 35 -14.83 -26.36 5.48
CA PRO A 35 -14.41 -26.81 4.16
C PRO A 35 -15.60 -26.70 3.22
N PHE A 36 -15.41 -26.10 2.04
CA PHE A 36 -16.42 -26.21 1.00
C PHE A 36 -16.25 -27.58 0.32
N ARG A 37 -17.35 -28.33 0.27
CA ARG A 37 -17.41 -29.53 -0.54
C ARG A 37 -17.57 -29.10 -1.99
N PHE A 38 -16.72 -29.61 -2.86
CA PHE A 38 -16.85 -29.43 -4.29
C PHE A 38 -16.99 -30.79 -4.97
N LEU A 39 -17.72 -30.78 -6.08
CA LEU A 39 -17.76 -31.89 -7.02
C LEU A 39 -16.83 -31.52 -8.17
N ALA A 40 -15.82 -32.35 -8.41
CA ALA A 40 -14.98 -32.24 -9.59
C ALA A 40 -15.30 -33.41 -10.51
N GLN A 41 -15.48 -33.11 -11.79
CA GLN A 41 -15.60 -34.13 -12.82
C GLN A 41 -14.20 -34.46 -13.33
N LYS A 42 -13.85 -35.76 -13.41
CA LYS A 42 -12.62 -36.15 -14.11
C LYS A 42 -12.72 -35.77 -15.58
N LEU A 43 -11.66 -35.21 -16.13
CA LEU A 43 -11.54 -34.86 -17.55
C LEU A 43 -11.28 -36.10 -18.45
N ASP A 44 -11.15 -37.29 -17.86
CA ASP A 44 -10.96 -38.54 -18.62
C ASP A 44 -12.26 -39.02 -19.27
N LYS A 45 -12.13 -39.73 -20.39
CA LYS A 45 -13.23 -40.20 -21.26
C LYS A 45 -14.26 -41.12 -20.57
N GLU A 46 -14.01 -41.59 -19.36
CA GLU A 46 -14.91 -42.48 -18.60
C GLU A 46 -15.79 -41.75 -17.57
N GLY A 47 -15.76 -40.41 -17.49
CA GLY A 47 -16.86 -39.63 -16.89
C GLY A 47 -17.12 -39.85 -15.38
N GLY A 48 -16.14 -40.28 -14.60
CA GLY A 48 -16.29 -40.48 -13.16
C GLY A 48 -16.35 -39.16 -12.37
N GLU A 49 -17.37 -39.00 -11.53
CA GLU A 49 -17.45 -37.92 -10.53
C GLU A 49 -16.48 -38.19 -9.38
N THR A 50 -15.70 -37.17 -8.99
CA THR A 50 -14.85 -37.21 -7.79
C THR A 50 -15.32 -36.11 -6.83
N ALA A 51 -15.75 -36.50 -5.63
CA ALA A 51 -16.07 -35.56 -4.57
C ALA A 51 -14.87 -35.36 -3.65
N GLY A 52 -14.58 -34.10 -3.32
CA GLY A 52 -13.47 -33.73 -2.44
C GLY A 52 -13.81 -32.57 -1.51
N TYR A 53 -12.96 -32.40 -0.49
CA TYR A 53 -12.98 -31.21 0.36
C TYR A 53 -11.77 -30.35 0.01
N LEU A 54 -11.96 -29.06 -0.18
CA LEU A 54 -10.87 -28.11 -0.31
C LEU A 54 -10.71 -27.37 1.01
N TYR A 55 -9.52 -27.47 1.58
CA TYR A 55 -9.14 -26.72 2.77
C TYR A 55 -8.45 -25.44 2.30
N PHE A 56 -9.03 -24.29 2.63
CA PHE A 56 -8.28 -23.04 2.53
C PHE A 56 -7.38 -22.92 3.76
N ASP A 57 -6.07 -22.91 3.54
CA ASP A 57 -5.12 -22.65 4.60
C ASP A 57 -5.34 -21.25 5.19
N ARG A 58 -5.75 -21.23 6.46
CA ARG A 58 -5.99 -20.02 7.28
C ARG A 58 -4.74 -19.18 7.46
N SER A 59 -3.55 -19.79 7.35
CA SER A 59 -2.25 -19.14 7.60
C SER A 59 -1.94 -18.01 6.63
N PHE A 60 -2.64 -17.99 5.47
CA PHE A 60 -2.38 -17.09 4.37
C PHE A 60 -3.60 -16.28 3.93
N SER A 61 -4.44 -15.83 4.87
CA SER A 61 -5.39 -14.76 4.54
C SER A 61 -4.66 -13.43 4.36
N ARG A 62 -3.91 -13.30 3.26
CA ARG A 62 -3.52 -12.01 2.67
C ARG A 62 -4.75 -11.10 2.53
N PHE A 63 -5.95 -11.67 2.45
CA PHE A 63 -7.24 -10.99 2.41
C PHE A 63 -7.54 -10.11 3.63
N SER A 64 -7.23 -10.53 4.87
CA SER A 64 -7.51 -9.72 6.07
C SER A 64 -6.54 -8.54 6.26
N MET A 65 -5.36 -8.59 5.61
CA MET A 65 -4.33 -7.56 5.67
C MET A 65 -4.10 -6.89 4.31
N SER A 66 -4.96 -7.18 3.33
CA SER A 66 -4.84 -6.61 1.99
C SER A 66 -5.25 -5.15 1.99
N ASP A 67 -4.51 -4.35 1.23
CA ASP A 67 -4.82 -2.94 0.94
C ASP A 67 -5.99 -2.83 -0.07
N ASP A 68 -6.95 -3.75 -0.02
CA ASP A 68 -8.06 -3.85 -0.99
C ASP A 68 -9.41 -3.41 -0.39
N GLU A 69 -9.39 -2.95 0.86
CA GLU A 69 -10.57 -2.35 1.47
C GLU A 69 -10.86 -0.99 0.84
N PRO A 70 -12.14 -0.54 0.78
CA PRO A 70 -12.51 0.75 0.21
C PRO A 70 -11.68 1.93 0.71
N VAL A 71 -11.32 1.93 2.00
CA VAL A 71 -10.49 3.00 2.59
C VAL A 71 -9.09 3.05 1.97
N ASP A 72 -8.48 1.90 1.65
CA ASP A 72 -7.11 1.83 1.15
C ASP A 72 -7.00 2.35 -0.29
N LYS A 73 -8.12 2.34 -1.04
CA LYS A 73 -8.20 2.85 -2.41
C LYS A 73 -8.23 4.38 -2.49
N ARG A 74 -8.40 5.07 -1.36
CA ARG A 74 -8.50 6.53 -1.29
C ARG A 74 -7.12 7.10 -0.97
N ALA A 75 -6.63 8.04 -1.78
CA ALA A 75 -5.25 8.51 -1.59
C ALA A 75 -5.07 9.26 -0.27
N TRP A 76 -6.05 10.10 0.09
CA TRP A 76 -5.98 10.94 1.29
C TRP A 76 -6.00 10.15 2.61
N THR A 77 -6.50 8.91 2.61
CA THR A 77 -6.54 8.03 3.80
C THR A 77 -5.18 7.39 4.09
N LEU A 78 -4.25 7.40 3.12
CA LEU A 78 -2.89 6.90 3.31
C LEU A 78 -2.22 7.61 4.48
N GLN A 79 -2.40 8.93 4.61
CA GLN A 79 -1.84 9.70 5.72
C GLN A 79 -2.37 9.22 7.08
N GLU A 80 -3.64 8.85 7.15
CA GLU A 80 -4.30 8.42 8.38
C GLU A 80 -3.68 7.12 8.87
N ARG A 81 -3.41 6.20 7.95
CA ARG A 81 -2.77 4.92 8.24
C ARG A 81 -1.29 5.08 8.57
N LEU A 82 -0.53 5.82 7.76
CA LEU A 82 0.93 5.95 7.91
C LEU A 82 1.35 6.69 9.19
N LEU A 83 0.57 7.71 9.57
CA LEU A 83 0.92 8.58 10.69
C LEU A 83 0.43 8.04 12.02
N SER A 84 -0.62 7.22 12.03
CA SER A 84 -1.19 6.65 13.26
C SER A 84 -0.21 5.67 13.93
N PRO A 85 0.13 5.85 15.21
CA PRO A 85 0.99 4.90 15.94
C PRO A 85 0.36 3.52 16.12
N ARG A 86 -0.97 3.46 16.18
CA ARG A 86 -1.78 2.26 16.38
C ARG A 86 -3.08 2.40 15.60
N VAL A 87 -3.48 1.36 14.89
CA VAL A 87 -4.70 1.34 14.07
C VAL A 87 -5.51 0.09 14.38
N ILE A 88 -6.79 0.26 14.70
CA ILE A 88 -7.78 -0.81 14.66
C ILE A 88 -8.52 -0.67 13.33
N LYS A 89 -8.39 -1.67 12.47
CA LYS A 89 -9.02 -1.70 11.14
C LYS A 89 -10.23 -2.63 11.18
N TYR A 90 -11.43 -2.07 11.04
CA TYR A 90 -12.65 -2.82 10.81
C TYR A 90 -12.82 -3.06 9.31
N GLY A 91 -12.32 -4.20 8.83
CA GLY A 91 -12.53 -4.65 7.46
C GLY A 91 -13.93 -5.25 7.26
N ARG A 92 -14.27 -5.57 6.01
CA ARG A 92 -15.48 -6.36 5.69
C ARG A 92 -15.40 -7.76 6.28
N ASP A 93 -14.18 -8.26 6.36
CA ASP A 93 -13.89 -9.67 6.50
C ASP A 93 -13.37 -10.06 7.89
N ALA A 94 -12.62 -9.17 8.52
CA ALA A 94 -11.99 -9.34 9.82
C ALA A 94 -11.70 -7.99 10.47
N VAL A 95 -11.48 -8.02 11.78
CA VAL A 95 -10.84 -6.91 12.50
C VAL A 95 -9.34 -7.18 12.60
N SER A 96 -8.51 -6.17 12.33
CA SER A 96 -7.06 -6.22 12.57
C SER A 96 -6.57 -5.08 13.45
N TRP A 97 -5.46 -5.35 14.14
CA TRP A 97 -4.72 -4.37 14.92
C TRP A 97 -3.32 -4.25 14.34
N GLU A 98 -2.91 -3.02 14.07
CA GLU A 98 -1.59 -2.69 13.55
C GLU A 98 -0.90 -1.67 14.48
N CYS A 99 0.35 -1.96 14.86
CA CYS A 99 1.21 -1.04 15.62
C CYS A 99 2.67 -1.18 15.19
N ARG A 100 3.54 -0.32 15.72
CA ARG A 100 4.96 -0.28 15.33
C ARG A 100 5.73 -1.57 15.66
N SER A 101 5.20 -2.38 16.58
CA SER A 101 5.81 -3.65 16.99
C SER A 101 5.22 -4.87 16.29
N GLY A 102 4.11 -4.74 15.55
CA GLY A 102 3.52 -5.89 14.87
C GLY A 102 2.06 -5.71 14.51
N VAL A 103 1.55 -6.74 13.84
CA VAL A 103 0.17 -6.85 13.38
C VAL A 103 -0.45 -8.13 13.92
N ILE A 104 -1.69 -8.04 14.38
CA ILE A 104 -2.54 -9.19 14.73
C ILE A 104 -3.90 -9.05 14.06
N SER A 105 -4.61 -10.16 13.88
CA SER A 105 -5.95 -10.16 13.30
C SER A 105 -6.89 -11.07 14.09
N GLU A 106 -8.19 -10.90 13.89
CA GLU A 106 -9.24 -11.74 14.50
C GLU A 106 -9.01 -13.25 14.29
N PHE A 107 -8.33 -13.63 13.20
CA PHE A 107 -8.05 -15.02 12.86
C PHE A 107 -6.65 -15.51 13.25
N ASP A 108 -5.76 -14.61 13.63
CA ASP A 108 -4.38 -14.91 13.95
C ASP A 108 -3.91 -14.07 15.14
N ALA A 109 -3.88 -14.72 16.30
CA ALA A 109 -3.39 -14.15 17.54
C ALA A 109 -1.86 -14.16 17.64
N THR A 110 -1.15 -14.77 16.68
CA THR A 110 0.31 -14.68 16.64
C THR A 110 0.71 -13.27 16.22
N VAL A 111 1.53 -12.62 17.04
CA VAL A 111 2.06 -11.29 16.71
C VAL A 111 3.07 -11.47 15.58
N ARG A 112 2.68 -11.05 14.38
CA ARG A 112 3.57 -11.10 13.23
C ARG A 112 4.51 -9.91 13.29
N THR A 113 5.78 -10.18 13.59
CA THR A 113 6.87 -9.19 13.65
C THR A 113 7.77 -9.35 12.41
N GLY A 114 7.81 -8.34 11.53
CA GLY A 114 8.69 -8.31 10.36
C GLY A 114 8.02 -8.70 9.02
N SER A 115 8.39 -7.95 7.97
CA SER A 115 8.05 -8.12 6.54
C SER A 115 6.59 -8.30 6.11
N LEU A 116 5.63 -8.27 7.04
CA LEU A 116 4.32 -7.76 6.66
C LEU A 116 4.50 -6.30 6.26
N LYS A 117 3.75 -5.87 5.25
CA LYS A 117 3.69 -4.47 4.82
C LYS A 117 3.13 -3.60 5.97
N ALA A 118 3.87 -3.45 7.05
CA ALA A 118 3.57 -2.55 8.13
C ALA A 118 3.84 -1.15 7.57
N TYR A 119 2.83 -0.60 6.90
CA TYR A 119 2.78 0.76 6.39
C TYR A 119 2.62 1.74 7.58
N GLN A 120 3.38 1.57 8.64
CA GLN A 120 3.60 2.64 9.62
C GLN A 120 4.98 3.19 9.34
N LEU A 121 5.14 4.51 9.43
CA LEU A 121 6.46 5.11 9.24
C LEU A 121 7.42 4.51 10.28
N PRO A 122 8.45 3.77 9.85
CA PRO A 122 9.42 3.22 10.78
C PRO A 122 10.16 4.38 11.47
N ARG A 123 10.73 4.11 12.67
CA ARG A 123 11.57 5.11 13.37
C ARG A 123 12.75 5.59 12.52
N HIS A 124 13.16 4.78 11.55
CA HIS A 124 14.15 5.11 10.53
C HIS A 124 13.50 4.94 9.16
N THR A 125 13.36 6.03 8.41
CA THR A 125 12.87 6.02 7.03
C THR A 125 14.02 6.20 6.05
N SER A 126 13.92 5.61 4.86
CA SER A 126 14.86 5.84 3.75
C SER A 126 14.15 6.46 2.53
N VAL A 127 14.94 6.92 1.57
CA VAL A 127 14.44 7.44 0.29
C VAL A 127 13.69 6.35 -0.49
N GLU A 128 14.11 5.09 -0.42
CA GLU A 128 13.39 3.96 -1.02
C GLU A 128 12.00 3.78 -0.41
N GLN A 129 11.87 3.97 0.90
CA GLN A 129 10.57 3.90 1.57
C GLN A 129 9.67 5.07 1.16
N TRP A 130 10.25 6.26 0.95
CA TRP A 130 9.52 7.39 0.38
C TRP A 130 9.01 7.07 -1.03
N MET A 131 9.86 6.54 -1.91
CA MET A 131 9.46 6.15 -3.27
C MET A 131 8.32 5.12 -3.27
N ARG A 132 8.37 4.12 -2.39
CA ARG A 132 7.27 3.15 -2.23
C ARG A 132 5.98 3.82 -1.77
N THR A 133 6.08 4.77 -0.85
CA THR A 133 4.94 5.55 -0.34
C THR A 133 4.31 6.40 -1.43
N VAL A 134 5.12 7.10 -2.22
CA VAL A 134 4.66 7.91 -3.36
C VAL A 134 4.03 7.03 -4.44
N LYS A 135 4.62 5.86 -4.73
CA LYS A 135 4.06 4.89 -5.68
C LYS A 135 2.69 4.40 -5.24
N ASP A 136 2.54 4.00 -3.99
CA ASP A 136 1.26 3.57 -3.42
C ASP A 136 0.24 4.71 -3.48
N TYR A 137 0.60 5.89 -2.99
CA TYR A 137 -0.24 7.08 -3.04
C TYR A 137 -0.74 7.40 -4.46
N SER A 138 0.16 7.35 -5.45
CA SER A 138 -0.15 7.67 -6.85
C SER A 138 -1.07 6.64 -7.52
N SER A 139 -1.12 5.41 -6.99
CA SER A 139 -2.03 4.37 -7.48
C SER A 139 -3.45 4.46 -6.92
N ARG A 140 -3.68 5.32 -5.91
CA ARG A 140 -4.96 5.48 -5.22
C ARG A 140 -5.81 6.59 -5.84
N ALA A 141 -7.12 6.51 -5.65
CA ALA A 141 -8.07 7.48 -6.15
C ALA A 141 -8.04 8.78 -5.33
N LEU A 142 -7.98 9.92 -6.04
CA LEU A 142 -8.14 11.27 -5.49
C LEU A 142 -9.47 11.83 -5.96
N THR A 143 -10.33 12.20 -5.01
CA THR A 143 -11.59 12.90 -5.33
C THR A 143 -11.30 14.33 -5.81
N PHE A 144 -10.35 15.01 -5.18
CA PHE A 144 -9.92 16.35 -5.54
C PHE A 144 -8.42 16.34 -5.86
N SER A 145 -8.07 16.66 -7.09
CA SER A 145 -6.68 16.67 -7.55
C SER A 145 -5.82 17.72 -6.84
N THR A 146 -6.45 18.80 -6.36
CA THR A 146 -5.81 19.87 -5.56
C THR A 146 -5.24 19.36 -4.24
N ASP A 147 -5.82 18.29 -3.68
CA ASP A 147 -5.40 17.71 -2.39
C ASP A 147 -4.22 16.76 -2.54
N ARG A 148 -3.69 16.59 -3.76
CA ARG A 148 -2.62 15.65 -4.05
C ARG A 148 -1.37 15.89 -3.19
N ILE A 149 -0.91 17.13 -3.08
CA ILE A 149 0.27 17.49 -2.27
C ILE A 149 -0.09 17.63 -0.78
N PRO A 150 -1.16 18.34 -0.38
CA PRO A 150 -1.54 18.47 1.03
C PRO A 150 -1.70 17.14 1.76
N ALA A 151 -2.27 16.12 1.11
CA ALA A 151 -2.46 14.81 1.74
C ALA A 151 -1.14 14.03 1.95
N LEU A 152 -0.10 14.32 1.18
CA LEU A 152 1.24 13.76 1.40
C LEU A 152 2.11 14.61 2.32
N LEU A 153 1.80 15.89 2.51
CA LEU A 153 2.63 16.83 3.27
C LEU A 153 2.87 16.36 4.71
N GLY A 154 1.83 15.86 5.40
CA GLY A 154 1.97 15.35 6.76
C GLY A 154 2.91 14.15 6.85
N VAL A 155 2.92 13.30 5.81
CA VAL A 155 3.83 12.16 5.68
C VAL A 155 5.25 12.67 5.41
N ALA A 156 5.41 13.59 4.46
CA ALA A 156 6.69 14.21 4.13
C ALA A 156 7.35 14.87 5.36
N GLN A 157 6.58 15.59 6.18
CA GLN A 157 7.07 16.18 7.43
C GLN A 157 7.64 15.13 8.39
N LYS A 158 6.99 13.96 8.51
CA LYS A 158 7.53 12.86 9.31
C LYS A 158 8.76 12.21 8.71
N PHE A 159 8.87 12.10 7.39
CA PHE A 159 10.12 11.69 6.76
C PHE A 159 11.24 12.70 7.00
N GLN A 160 10.96 14.01 7.00
CA GLN A 160 11.94 15.06 7.25
C GLN A 160 12.55 14.99 8.66
N GLU A 161 11.78 14.55 9.66
CA GLU A 161 12.27 14.29 11.02
C GLU A 161 13.33 13.17 11.07
N CYS A 162 13.27 12.22 10.13
CA CYS A 162 14.23 11.12 10.02
C CYS A 162 15.36 11.40 9.01
N LEU A 163 15.07 12.15 7.94
CA LEU A 163 15.99 12.53 6.87
C LEU A 163 16.61 13.91 7.13
N LEU A 164 17.17 14.12 8.32
CA LEU A 164 17.63 15.42 8.83
C LEU A 164 18.67 16.14 7.94
N ARG A 165 19.38 15.40 7.08
CA ARG A 165 20.40 15.94 6.16
C ARG A 165 19.88 16.22 4.75
N MET A 166 18.60 15.95 4.48
CA MET A 166 17.99 16.14 3.19
C MET A 166 16.97 17.27 3.25
N GLN A 167 16.78 17.95 2.13
CA GLN A 167 15.76 18.97 1.96
C GLN A 167 14.60 18.41 1.15
N TYR A 168 13.37 18.59 1.65
CA TYR A 168 12.17 18.28 0.90
C TYR A 168 11.89 19.38 -0.15
N VAL A 169 11.86 19.01 -1.44
CA VAL A 169 11.66 19.92 -2.56
C VAL A 169 10.54 19.38 -3.46
N ALA A 170 9.35 19.98 -3.37
CA ALA A 170 8.20 19.69 -4.24
C ALA A 170 7.86 18.20 -4.43
N GLY A 171 8.00 17.37 -3.37
CA GLY A 171 7.75 15.93 -3.45
C GLY A 171 9.00 15.05 -3.51
N LEU A 172 10.17 15.66 -3.70
CA LEU A 172 11.47 14.98 -3.80
C LEU A 172 12.36 15.30 -2.60
N TRP A 173 13.44 14.53 -2.46
CA TRP A 173 14.46 14.74 -1.44
C TRP A 173 15.77 15.09 -2.12
N GLN A 174 16.35 16.22 -1.72
CA GLN A 174 17.66 16.67 -2.18
C GLN A 174 18.67 16.53 -1.04
N SER A 175 19.83 15.95 -1.33
CA SER A 175 20.95 15.91 -0.40
C SER A 175 22.04 16.88 -0.85
N PRO A 176 22.51 17.81 -0.01
CA PRO A 176 23.64 18.68 -0.34
C PRO A 176 24.95 17.89 -0.57
N GLN A 177 25.06 16.68 -0.01
CA GLN A 177 26.26 15.86 -0.10
C GLN A 177 26.17 14.79 -1.21
N GLU A 178 24.99 14.53 -1.76
CA GLU A 178 24.76 13.45 -2.73
C GLU A 178 23.71 13.86 -3.78
N GLU A 179 24.16 14.50 -4.85
CA GLU A 179 23.30 15.01 -5.94
C GLU A 179 22.59 13.88 -6.72
N THR A 180 23.19 12.69 -6.76
CA THR A 180 22.64 11.52 -7.47
C THR A 180 21.30 11.05 -6.91
N ILE A 181 21.00 11.33 -5.64
CA ILE A 181 19.69 10.99 -5.05
C ILE A 181 18.56 11.73 -5.77
N LEU A 182 18.75 13.02 -6.08
CA LEU A 182 17.73 13.80 -6.78
C LEU A 182 17.49 13.25 -8.18
N LEU A 183 18.56 12.90 -8.90
CA LEU A 183 18.48 12.28 -10.23
C LEU A 183 17.73 10.94 -10.20
N ARG A 184 18.03 10.08 -9.20
CA ARG A 184 17.30 8.82 -8.98
C ARG A 184 15.81 9.06 -8.72
N LEU A 185 15.47 10.07 -7.92
CA LEU A 185 14.08 10.41 -7.59
C LEU A 185 13.30 11.03 -8.75
N LEU A 186 13.99 11.68 -9.69
CA LEU A 186 13.40 12.12 -10.97
C LEU A 186 13.24 10.96 -11.97
N LEU A 187 13.71 9.75 -11.62
CA LEU A 187 13.74 8.57 -12.49
C LEU A 187 14.52 8.80 -13.78
N TRP A 188 15.51 9.69 -13.75
CA TRP A 188 16.38 9.90 -14.91
C TRP A 188 17.24 8.67 -15.12
N HIS A 189 17.20 8.16 -16.35
CA HIS A 189 18.13 7.14 -16.81
C HIS A 189 18.78 7.63 -18.10
N THR A 190 20.06 7.34 -18.26
CA THR A 190 20.72 7.52 -19.54
C THR A 190 20.23 6.43 -20.48
N VAL A 191 19.54 6.79 -21.56
CA VAL A 191 19.33 5.88 -22.68
C VAL A 191 20.69 5.75 -23.36
N ILE A 192 21.35 4.61 -23.18
CA ILE A 192 22.52 4.27 -24.00
C ILE A 192 21.92 3.67 -25.27
N ASP A 193 21.59 4.53 -26.24
CA ASP A 193 21.29 4.06 -27.58
C ASP A 193 22.54 3.34 -28.09
N THR A 194 22.40 2.07 -28.47
CA THR A 194 23.49 1.37 -29.14
C THR A 194 23.81 2.15 -30.43
N PRO A 195 25.09 2.38 -30.77
CA PRO A 195 25.49 3.15 -31.95
C PRO A 195 25.08 2.52 -33.30
N GLU A 196 24.27 1.46 -33.30
CA GLU A 196 23.84 0.77 -34.52
C GLU A 196 22.48 1.29 -35.02
N GLN A 197 21.75 2.09 -34.22
CA GLN A 197 20.40 2.57 -34.56
C GLN A 197 20.35 3.99 -35.15
N TRP A 198 21.48 4.71 -35.26
CA TRP A 198 21.50 6.07 -35.84
C TRP A 198 21.70 6.12 -37.36
N GLU A 199 22.01 5.00 -38.03
CA GLU A 199 22.25 5.00 -39.48
C GLU A 199 21.00 4.83 -40.34
N THR A 200 19.82 4.63 -39.75
CA THR A 200 18.57 4.48 -40.51
C THR A 200 17.43 5.26 -39.89
N THR A 201 17.41 6.57 -40.11
CA THR A 201 16.16 7.31 -40.36
C THR A 201 16.49 8.70 -40.89
N GLU A 202 15.69 9.09 -41.88
CA GLU A 202 15.82 10.27 -42.72
C GLU A 202 16.13 11.56 -41.94
N ARG A 203 17.11 12.32 -42.43
CA ARG A 203 17.36 13.70 -41.98
C ARG A 203 16.09 14.52 -42.24
N LEU A 204 15.38 14.89 -41.18
CA LEU A 204 14.32 15.89 -41.26
C LEU A 204 14.94 17.21 -41.80
N PRO A 205 14.36 17.83 -42.83
CA PRO A 205 14.86 19.10 -43.34
C PRO A 205 14.65 20.18 -42.26
N GLY A 206 15.73 20.91 -41.96
CA GLY A 206 15.70 22.02 -41.02
C GLY A 206 14.78 23.15 -41.49
N PRO A 207 14.32 24.00 -40.57
CA PRO A 207 13.39 25.09 -40.89
C PRO A 207 14.06 26.12 -41.82
N THR A 208 13.37 26.43 -42.91
CA THR A 208 13.65 27.56 -43.82
C THR A 208 13.44 28.90 -43.16
#